data_AF-A0A7C6WB59-F1
#
_entry.id   AF-A0A7C6WB59-F1
#
_cell.length_a   1.000
_cell.length_b   1.000
_cell.length_c   1.000
_cell.angle_alpha   90.00
_cell.angle_beta   90.00
_cell.angle_gamma   90.00
#
_symmetry.space_group_name_H-M   'P 1'
#
loop_
_entity.id
_entity.type
_entity.pdbx_description
1 polymer ?
#
loop_
_entity_poly.entity_id
_entity_poly.type
_entity_poly.pdbx_seq_one_letter_code
_entity_poly.pdbx_strand_id
1 'polypeptide(L)' 'MRCSEVREHLSSYMDGMLSAELMQAVDEHLSLCPDCREELRQLEETVALLRNLGEVEPPADLRDGIINKIQ' A
#
# COMPACT_ATOMS: atom_id res chain seq x y z
N MET A 1 0.30 4.11 -20.35
CA MET A 1 -0.49 4.76 -19.28
C MET A 1 -0.04 6.20 -19.09
N ARG A 2 -0.92 7.06 -18.59
CA ARG A 2 -0.59 8.44 -18.21
C ARG A 2 -0.17 8.49 -16.74
N CYS A 3 0.67 9.46 -16.35
CA CYS A 3 1.11 9.61 -14.96
C CYS A 3 -0.07 9.76 -13.98
N SER A 4 -1.17 10.41 -14.40
CA SER A 4 -2.38 10.53 -13.57
C SER A 4 -3.02 9.18 -13.24
N GLU A 5 -3.04 8.25 -14.20
CA GLU A 5 -3.59 6.90 -14.00
C GLU A 5 -2.69 6.08 -13.08
N VAL A 6 -1.37 6.17 -13.28
CA VAL A 6 -0.39 5.45 -12.44
C VAL A 6 -0.48 5.90 -11.00
N ARG A 7 -0.58 7.22 -10.74
CA ARG A 7 -0.76 7.81 -9.40
C ARG A 7 -1.94 7.22 -8.64
N GLU A 8 -3.07 7.05 -9.32
CA GLU A 8 -4.27 6.45 -8.71
C GLU A 8 -4.06 4.98 -8.34
N HIS A 9 -3.13 4.29 -8.99
CA HIS A 9 -2.82 2.89 -8.75
C HIS A 9 -1.64 2.64 -7.81
N LEU A 10 -0.83 3.65 -7.44
CA LEU A 10 0.40 3.45 -6.65
C LEU A 10 0.15 2.78 -5.29
N SER A 11 -0.94 3.09 -4.58
CA SER A 11 -1.25 2.43 -3.30
C SER A 11 -1.56 0.95 -3.50
N SER A 12 -2.46 0.62 -4.44
CA SER A 12 -2.81 -0.76 -4.76
C SER A 12 -1.65 -1.53 -5.38
N TYR A 13 -0.75 -0.85 -6.08
CA TYR A 13 0.52 -1.40 -6.53
C TYR A 13 1.39 -1.84 -5.36
N MET A 14 1.64 -0.95 -4.40
CA MET A 14 2.43 -1.26 -3.20
C MET A 14 1.86 -2.43 -2.40
N ASP A 15 0.53 -2.53 -2.33
CA ASP A 15 -0.16 -3.61 -1.63
C ASP A 15 -0.25 -4.91 -2.45
N GLY A 16 0.25 -4.93 -3.70
CA GLY A 16 0.19 -6.10 -4.59
C GLY A 16 -1.24 -6.49 -5.01
N MET A 17 -2.17 -5.54 -5.00
CA MET A 17 -3.60 -5.76 -5.22
C MET A 17 -4.07 -5.49 -6.66
N LEU A 18 -3.16 -5.15 -7.57
CA LEU A 18 -3.46 -4.96 -8.98
C LEU A 18 -3.58 -6.30 -9.72
N SER A 19 -4.32 -6.32 -10.84
CA SER A 19 -4.26 -7.46 -11.76
C SER A 19 -2.87 -7.57 -12.37
N ALA A 20 -2.49 -8.76 -12.86
CA ALA A 20 -1.16 -8.97 -13.45
C ALA A 20 -0.89 -8.03 -14.64
N GLU A 21 -1.90 -7.77 -15.47
CA GLU A 21 -1.78 -6.88 -16.63
C GLU A 21 -1.56 -5.43 -16.20
N LEU A 22 -2.33 -4.96 -15.21
CA LEU A 22 -2.21 -3.60 -14.70
C LEU A 22 -0.91 -3.41 -13.94
N MET A 23 -0.46 -4.46 -13.25
CA MET A 23 0.82 -4.51 -12.59
C MET A 23 1.94 -4.27 -13.62
N GLN A 24 2.03 -5.10 -14.65
CA GLN A 24 3.04 -4.94 -15.69
C GLN A 24 3.02 -3.54 -16.33
N ALA A 25 1.84 -2.98 -16.59
CA ALA A 25 1.72 -1.66 -17.19
C ALA A 25 2.23 -0.52 -16.28
N VAL A 26 2.03 -0.64 -14.96
CA VAL A 26 2.59 0.29 -13.96
C VAL A 26 4.10 0.13 -13.85
N ASP A 27 4.64 -1.10 -13.82
CA ASP A 27 6.09 -1.37 -13.79
C ASP A 27 6.79 -0.78 -15.02
N GLU A 28 6.23 -0.98 -16.22
CA GLU A 28 6.76 -0.41 -17.46
C GLU A 28 6.80 1.12 -17.38
N HIS A 29 5.75 1.76 -16.86
CA HIS A 29 5.73 3.21 -16.68
C HIS A 29 6.78 3.68 -15.66
N LEU A 30 6.87 3.01 -14.51
CA LEU A 30 7.85 3.33 -13.47
C LEU A 30 9.28 3.16 -13.96
N SER A 31 9.55 2.25 -14.91
CA SER A 31 10.88 2.13 -15.52
C SER A 31 11.29 3.38 -16.33
N LEU A 32 10.31 4.08 -16.92
CA LEU A 32 10.55 5.20 -17.84
C LEU A 32 10.32 6.57 -17.19
N CYS A 33 9.48 6.67 -16.17
CA CYS A 33 9.03 7.94 -15.58
C CYS A 33 9.69 8.21 -14.21
N PRO A 34 10.64 9.16 -14.10
CA PRO A 34 11.24 9.50 -12.81
C PRO A 34 10.26 10.12 -11.82
N ASP A 35 9.29 10.91 -12.28
CA ASP A 35 8.35 11.60 -11.39
C ASP A 35 7.44 10.61 -10.66
N CYS A 36 6.93 9.59 -11.36
CA CYS A 36 6.11 8.55 -10.73
C CYS A 36 6.92 7.63 -9.81
N ARG A 37 8.22 7.41 -10.09
CA ARG A 37 9.11 6.71 -9.14
C ARG A 37 9.31 7.50 -7.86
N GLU A 38 9.47 8.82 -7.98
CA GLU A 38 9.62 9.69 -6.81
C GLU A 38 8.35 9.71 -5.95
N GLU A 39 7.18 9.76 -6.58
CA GLU A 39 5.90 9.66 -5.84
C GLU A 39 5.71 8.33 -5.13
N LEU A 40 6.07 7.22 -5.80
CA LEU A 40 6.06 5.90 -5.17
C LEU A 40 6.99 5.86 -3.95
N ARG A 41 8.22 6.37 -4.09
CA ARG A 41 9.20 6.46 -3.01
C ARG A 41 8.67 7.28 -1.82
N GLN A 42 8.02 8.41 -2.07
CA GLN A 42 7.40 9.24 -1.03
C GLN A 42 6.26 8.53 -0.31
N LEU A 43 5.47 7.73 -1.04
CA LEU A 43 4.41 6.92 -0.45
C LEU A 43 4.98 5.81 0.44
N GLU A 44 6.02 5.12 -0.02
CA GLU A 44 6.76 4.12 0.78
C GLU A 44 7.36 4.72 2.05
N GLU A 45 7.98 5.90 1.98
CA GLU A 45 8.50 6.63 3.14
C GLU A 45 7.40 6.98 4.13
N THR A 46 6.25 7.46 3.65
CA THR A 46 5.10 7.78 4.49
C THR A 46 4.62 6.54 5.23
N VAL A 47 4.49 5.40 4.55
CA VAL A 47 4.11 4.12 5.17
C VAL A 47 5.16 3.67 6.20
N ALA A 48 6.45 3.82 5.90
CA ALA A 48 7.53 3.49 6.84
C ALA A 48 7.46 4.35 8.11
N LEU A 49 7.22 5.65 7.99
CA LEU A 49 7.03 6.55 9.13
C LEU A 49 5.83 6.12 10.00
N LEU A 50 4.71 5.77 9.36
CA LEU A 50 3.52 5.29 10.08
C LEU A 50 3.77 3.96 10.80
N ARG A 51 4.49 3.01 10.18
CA ARG A 51 4.86 1.73 10.80
C ARG A 51 5.83 1.90 11.98
N ASN A 52 6.60 2.99 11.99
CA ASN A 52 7.49 3.31 13.11
C ASN A 52 6.77 3.97 14.29
N LEU A 53 5.49 4.34 14.13
CA LEU A 53 4.66 4.67 15.29
C LEU A 53 4.45 3.36 16.05
N GLY A 54 4.96 3.29 17.28
CA GLY A 54 4.98 2.06 18.07
C GLY A 54 3.61 1.38 18.17
N GLU A 55 3.64 0.06 18.36
CA GLU A 55 2.42 -0.72 18.52
C GLU A 55 1.62 -0.26 19.74
N VAL A 56 0.30 -0.18 19.56
CA VAL A 56 -0.63 0.12 20.64
C VAL A 56 -1.15 -1.20 21.18
N GLU A 57 -1.02 -1.41 22.49
CA GLU A 57 -1.61 -2.57 23.17
C GLU A 57 -3.13 -2.62 22.92
N PRO A 58 -3.65 -3.72 22.36
CA PRO A 58 -5.09 -3.87 22.18
C PRO A 58 -5.80 -3.98 23.54
N PRO A 59 -7.10 -3.64 23.63
CA PRO A 59 -7.89 -3.87 24.83
C PRO A 59 -7.83 -5.34 25.29
N ALA A 60 -7.74 -5.55 26.61
CA ALA A 60 -7.54 -6.88 27.18
C ALA A 60 -8.64 -7.90 26.80
N ASP A 61 -9.85 -7.42 26.51
CA ASP A 61 -11.02 -8.22 26.14
C ASP A 61 -11.19 -8.42 24.63
N LEU A 62 -10.36 -7.78 23.79
CA LEU A 62 -10.49 -7.83 22.33
C LEU A 62 -10.45 -9.26 21.79
N ARG A 63 -9.50 -10.07 22.30
CA ARG A 63 -9.32 -11.46 21.86
C ARG A 63 -10.58 -12.29 22.11
N ASP A 64 -11.12 -12.23 23.32
CA ASP A 64 -12.28 -13.03 23.70
C ASP A 64 -13.55 -12.53 22.99
N GLY A 65 -13.66 -11.22 22.81
CA GLY A 65 -14.73 -10.60 22.01
C GLY A 65 -14.74 -11.05 20.55
N ILE A 66 -13.56 -11.22 19.93
CA ILE A 66 -13.43 -11.75 18.56
C ILE A 66 -13.82 -13.23 18.52
N ILE A 67 -13.26 -14.08 19.41
CA ILE A 67 -13.52 -15.52 19.41
C ILE A 67 -15.01 -15.83 19.54
N ASN A 68 -15.72 -15.13 20.42
CA ASN A 68 -17.15 -15.34 20.64
C ASN A 68 -18.04 -14.97 19.44
N LYS A 69 -17.54 -14.21 18.46
CA LYS A 69 -18.30 -13.76 17.28
C LYS A 69 -18.10 -14.63 16.03
N ILE A 70 -17.12 -15.54 16.05
CA ILE A 70 -16.77 -16.40 14.89
C ILE A 70 -17.15 -17.88 15.14
N GLN A 71 -17.65 -18.20 16.35
CA GLN A 71 -18.28 -19.48 16.67
C GLN A 71 -19.79 -19.44 16.41
#